data_AF-A0A3M7IFQ2-F1
#
_entry.id   AF-A0A3M7IFQ2-F1
#
_cell.length_a   1.000
_cell.length_b   1.000
_cell.length_c   1.000
_cell.angle_alpha   90.00
_cell.angle_beta   90.00
_cell.angle_gamma   90.00
#
_symmetry.space_group_name_H-M   'P 1'
#
loop_
_entity.id
_entity.type
_entity.pdbx_description
1 polymer ?
#
loop_
_entity_poly.entity_id
_entity_poly.type
_entity_poly.pdbx_seq_one_letter_code
_entity_poly.pdbx_strand_id
1 'polypeptide(L)'
;MQIQQSDEYLPVLQNMSMNLAARFEPGAGVLRSWDCGSFSSASCVSNDSVLVIIDNMMNLALLARSAYSYTENSSLLDIARSHADKTMASHVRSDGSSFHVCDYSATTGDVYLCRTAQGLANDSTWARGQAWGIYGFAEFFSLTGEPKYLETSKLMANWFINHLPEDGLPFWDLKAPYEPGVTPRDSSAATIAASGMMLLQEQLEKLDHRHERQRRSQFDYRKAAVGLLEASVDLALAGKIAFADLAIRGAEIDLDTPANTSASNGFESILMHGTSNNNPQADPPHYDTGLVYGDYYFVEAGNRLLLSGHTF
;
A
#
# COMPACT_ATOMS: atom_id res chain seq x y z
N MET A 1 -6.70 4.88 21.42
CA MET A 1 -7.68 5.97 21.25
C MET A 1 -8.79 5.45 20.35
N GLN A 2 -9.97 5.12 20.88
CA GLN A 2 -11.13 4.81 20.04
C GLN A 2 -11.71 6.15 19.58
N ILE A 3 -11.61 6.44 18.28
CA ILE A 3 -12.34 7.57 17.69
C ILE A 3 -13.82 7.26 17.88
N GLN A 4 -14.54 8.19 18.52
CA GLN A 4 -15.96 8.02 18.80
C GLN A 4 -16.72 7.92 17.47
N GLN A 5 -17.55 6.88 17.33
CA GLN A 5 -18.36 6.69 16.13
C GLN A 5 -19.40 7.82 16.08
N SER A 6 -19.22 8.76 15.15
CA SER A 6 -20.13 9.88 14.92
C SER A 6 -20.94 9.63 13.66
N ASP A 7 -22.27 9.65 13.78
CA ASP A 7 -23.19 9.50 12.65
C ASP A 7 -23.09 10.67 11.66
N GLU A 8 -22.45 11.78 12.05
CA GLU A 8 -22.24 12.96 11.21
C GLU A 8 -21.49 12.64 9.90
N TYR A 9 -20.54 11.70 9.94
CA TYR A 9 -19.72 11.35 8.78
C TYR A 9 -20.35 10.28 7.90
N LEU A 10 -21.45 9.65 8.33
CA LEU A 10 -22.06 8.54 7.61
C LEU A 10 -22.52 8.93 6.19
N PRO A 11 -23.21 10.07 5.97
CA PRO A 11 -23.60 10.48 4.62
C PRO A 11 -22.39 10.72 3.71
N VAL A 12 -21.27 11.19 4.26
CA VAL A 12 -20.03 11.39 3.51
C VAL A 12 -19.46 10.04 3.04
N LEU A 13 -19.37 9.05 3.95
CA LEU A 13 -18.89 7.70 3.62
C LEU A 13 -19.77 7.00 2.59
N GLN A 14 -21.10 7.14 2.70
CA GLN A 14 -22.05 6.61 1.72
C GLN A 14 -21.81 7.23 0.33
N ASN A 15 -21.75 8.55 0.24
CA ASN A 15 -21.51 9.26 -1.03
C ASN A 15 -20.16 8.90 -1.64
N MET A 16 -19.09 8.84 -0.83
CA MET A 16 -17.77 8.41 -1.30
C MET A 16 -17.80 6.99 -1.87
N SER A 17 -18.52 6.07 -1.22
CA SER A 17 -18.67 4.69 -1.68
C SER A 17 -19.38 4.62 -3.03
N MET A 18 -20.48 5.38 -3.19
CA MET A 18 -21.23 5.41 -4.44
C MET A 18 -20.42 6.04 -5.58
N ASN A 19 -19.64 7.09 -5.30
CA ASN A 19 -18.75 7.72 -6.28
C ASN A 19 -17.61 6.77 -6.72
N LEU A 20 -17.03 6.02 -5.80
CA LEU A 20 -16.03 5.01 -6.13
C LEU A 20 -16.66 3.89 -6.97
N ALA A 21 -17.82 3.37 -6.56
CA ALA A 21 -18.53 2.33 -7.29
C ALA A 21 -18.96 2.76 -8.71
N ALA A 22 -19.22 4.05 -8.92
CA ALA A 22 -19.53 4.60 -10.25
C ALA A 22 -18.37 4.48 -11.25
N ARG A 23 -17.14 4.19 -10.80
CA ARG A 23 -15.99 3.89 -11.67
C ARG A 23 -15.90 2.41 -12.07
N PHE A 24 -16.83 1.57 -11.63
CA PHE A 24 -16.86 0.15 -12.00
C PHE A 24 -17.28 -0.01 -13.45
N GLU A 25 -16.49 -0.77 -14.21
CA GLU A 25 -16.75 -1.11 -15.60
C GLU A 25 -17.25 -2.56 -15.67
N PRO A 26 -18.57 -2.81 -15.81
CA PRO A 26 -19.14 -4.14 -15.61
C PRO A 26 -18.64 -5.19 -16.61
N GLY A 27 -18.37 -4.81 -17.86
CA GLY A 27 -17.83 -5.74 -18.86
C GLY A 27 -16.39 -6.17 -18.55
N ALA A 28 -15.60 -5.28 -17.93
CA ALA A 28 -14.25 -5.60 -17.49
C ALA A 28 -14.19 -6.29 -16.12
N GLY A 29 -15.17 -6.02 -15.26
CA GLY A 29 -15.19 -6.51 -13.88
C GLY A 29 -14.19 -5.79 -12.97
N VAL A 30 -13.87 -4.52 -13.26
CA VAL A 30 -12.87 -3.74 -12.50
C VAL A 30 -13.30 -2.28 -12.33
N LEU A 31 -12.87 -1.68 -11.22
CA LEU A 31 -12.85 -0.23 -11.02
C LEU A 31 -11.75 0.42 -11.88
N ARG A 32 -12.13 1.40 -12.72
CA ARG A 32 -11.20 2.23 -13.48
C ARG A 32 -10.39 3.14 -12.54
N SER A 33 -9.06 3.09 -12.61
CA SER A 33 -8.20 3.89 -11.72
C SER A 33 -8.12 5.36 -12.16
N TRP A 34 -7.83 5.61 -13.44
CA TRP A 34 -7.85 6.96 -14.02
C TRP A 34 -8.31 6.92 -15.48
N ASP A 35 -8.51 8.10 -16.05
CA ASP A 35 -9.00 8.26 -17.41
C ASP A 35 -7.82 8.31 -18.39
N CYS A 36 -8.06 7.95 -19.66
CA CYS A 36 -6.99 7.91 -20.66
C CYS A 36 -6.31 9.28 -20.81
N GLY A 37 -4.98 9.31 -20.82
CA GLY A 37 -4.19 10.53 -20.95
C GLY A 37 -3.81 11.21 -19.62
N SER A 38 -4.20 10.66 -18.46
CA SER A 38 -3.79 11.21 -17.16
C SER A 38 -2.28 11.05 -16.87
N PHE A 39 -1.62 10.04 -17.43
CA PHE A 39 -0.18 9.79 -17.24
C PHE A 39 0.49 9.49 -18.59
N SER A 40 1.58 10.21 -18.89
CA SER A 40 2.35 10.00 -20.12
C SER A 40 2.94 8.58 -20.20
N SER A 41 3.37 8.03 -19.06
CA SER A 41 3.98 6.70 -18.96
C SER A 41 3.00 5.53 -19.09
N ALA A 42 1.69 5.79 -19.06
CA ALA A 42 0.66 4.75 -19.14
C ALA A 42 -0.57 5.21 -19.93
N SER A 43 -0.41 5.32 -21.25
CA SER A 43 -1.50 5.62 -22.18
C SER A 43 -2.38 4.40 -22.51
N CYS A 44 -3.67 4.65 -22.71
CA CYS A 44 -4.62 3.64 -23.19
C CYS A 44 -4.23 3.09 -24.55
N VAL A 45 -4.32 1.77 -24.73
CA VAL A 45 -4.02 1.11 -26.01
C VAL A 45 -5.16 1.20 -27.02
N SER A 46 -6.39 1.42 -26.53
CA SER A 46 -7.58 1.52 -27.36
C SER A 46 -8.61 2.45 -26.73
N ASN A 47 -9.66 2.81 -27.49
CA ASN A 47 -10.81 3.55 -26.96
C ASN A 47 -11.67 2.72 -26.00
N ASP A 48 -11.50 1.40 -25.98
CA ASP A 48 -12.17 0.44 -25.09
C ASP A 48 -11.33 0.14 -23.84
N SER A 49 -10.24 0.89 -23.60
CA SER A 49 -9.33 0.64 -22.48
C SER A 49 -9.92 1.01 -21.11
N VAL A 50 -9.67 0.15 -20.13
CA VAL A 50 -9.84 0.40 -18.69
C VAL A 50 -8.50 0.21 -18.00
N LEU A 51 -7.92 1.31 -17.53
CA LEU A 51 -6.65 1.29 -16.82
C LEU A 51 -6.87 1.00 -15.34
N VAL A 52 -6.15 0.01 -14.82
CA VAL A 52 -6.22 -0.41 -13.42
C VAL A 52 -4.83 -0.48 -12.81
N ILE A 53 -4.65 0.15 -11.64
CA ILE A 53 -3.41 0.09 -10.86
C ILE A 53 -3.55 -0.82 -9.64
N ILE A 54 -2.43 -1.41 -9.20
CA ILE A 54 -2.41 -2.27 -8.00
C ILE A 54 -2.84 -1.52 -6.73
N ASP A 55 -2.55 -0.21 -6.65
CA ASP A 55 -2.94 0.69 -5.55
C ASP A 55 -4.46 0.71 -5.34
N ASN A 56 -5.23 0.40 -6.38
CA ASN A 56 -6.69 0.39 -6.30
C ASN A 56 -7.21 -0.70 -5.34
N MET A 57 -6.38 -1.70 -4.99
CA MET A 57 -6.67 -2.65 -3.91
C MET A 57 -6.90 -1.96 -2.56
N MET A 58 -6.19 -0.85 -2.29
CA MET A 58 -6.31 -0.08 -1.05
C MET A 58 -7.67 0.64 -0.94
N ASN A 59 -8.36 0.85 -2.06
CA ASN A 59 -9.65 1.53 -2.09
C ASN A 59 -10.83 0.59 -1.83
N LEU A 60 -10.63 -0.73 -1.94
CA LEU A 60 -11.72 -1.72 -1.85
C LEU A 60 -12.31 -1.82 -0.45
N ALA A 61 -11.51 -1.52 0.57
CA ALA A 61 -11.95 -1.54 1.95
C ALA A 61 -13.12 -0.58 2.21
N LEU A 62 -13.16 0.56 1.50
CA LEU A 62 -14.30 1.48 1.57
C LEU A 62 -15.59 0.81 1.08
N LEU A 63 -15.56 0.15 -0.07
CA LEU A 63 -16.73 -0.52 -0.64
C LEU A 63 -17.21 -1.67 0.23
N ALA A 64 -16.29 -2.50 0.73
CA ALA A 64 -16.63 -3.62 1.62
C ALA A 64 -17.21 -3.14 2.95
N ARG A 65 -16.57 -2.17 3.63
CA ARG A 65 -17.11 -1.60 4.87
C ARG A 65 -18.46 -0.92 4.64
N SER A 66 -18.63 -0.26 3.50
CA SER A 66 -19.90 0.39 3.13
C SER A 66 -21.03 -0.60 2.93
N ALA A 67 -20.75 -1.73 2.25
CA ALA A 67 -21.71 -2.80 2.09
C ALA A 67 -22.17 -3.38 3.44
N TYR A 68 -21.26 -3.48 4.42
CA TYR A 68 -21.58 -4.05 5.74
C TYR A 68 -22.18 -3.07 6.74
N SER A 69 -21.80 -1.79 6.68
CA SER A 69 -22.01 -0.88 7.81
C SER A 69 -22.54 0.50 7.45
N TYR A 70 -22.45 0.92 6.17
CA TYR A 70 -22.85 2.28 5.80
C TYR A 70 -24.12 2.33 4.96
N THR A 71 -24.26 1.42 3.98
CA THR A 71 -25.38 1.42 3.03
C THR A 71 -26.22 0.14 3.06
N GLU A 72 -25.69 -0.95 3.63
CA GLU A 72 -26.25 -2.30 3.54
C GLU A 72 -26.44 -2.79 2.07
N ASN A 73 -25.77 -2.13 1.13
CA ASN A 73 -25.84 -2.47 -0.29
C ASN A 73 -24.77 -3.50 -0.65
N SER A 74 -25.19 -4.77 -0.72
CA SER A 74 -24.30 -5.89 -1.06
C SER A 74 -23.60 -5.77 -2.42
N SER A 75 -24.15 -5.02 -3.38
CA SER A 75 -23.51 -4.86 -4.70
C SER A 75 -22.15 -4.16 -4.62
N LEU A 76 -21.91 -3.33 -3.60
CA LEU A 76 -20.60 -2.69 -3.38
C LEU A 76 -19.52 -3.73 -3.04
N LEU A 77 -19.89 -4.77 -2.29
CA LEU A 77 -18.97 -5.87 -1.99
C LEU A 77 -18.72 -6.75 -3.23
N ASP A 78 -19.75 -6.98 -4.05
CA ASP A 78 -19.59 -7.73 -5.30
C ASP A 78 -18.67 -7.02 -6.29
N ILE A 79 -18.78 -5.69 -6.40
CA ILE A 79 -17.86 -4.84 -7.15
C ILE A 79 -16.42 -5.00 -6.63
N ALA A 80 -16.23 -4.90 -5.31
CA ALA A 80 -14.92 -5.02 -4.69
C ALA A 80 -14.29 -6.40 -4.94
N ARG A 81 -15.07 -7.48 -4.79
CA ARG A 81 -14.64 -8.86 -5.07
C ARG A 81 -14.26 -9.05 -6.53
N SER A 82 -15.09 -8.56 -7.46
CA SER A 82 -14.84 -8.65 -8.89
C SER A 82 -13.51 -8.00 -9.26
N HIS A 83 -13.26 -6.79 -8.75
CA HIS A 83 -12.00 -6.10 -8.96
C HIS A 83 -10.82 -6.84 -8.33
N ALA A 84 -10.92 -7.28 -7.07
CA ALA A 84 -9.84 -7.99 -6.38
C ALA A 84 -9.45 -9.29 -7.10
N ASP A 85 -10.43 -10.04 -7.60
CA ASP A 85 -10.21 -11.29 -8.34
C ASP A 85 -9.48 -11.05 -9.67
N LYS A 86 -9.88 -10.00 -10.42
CA LYS A 86 -9.21 -9.61 -11.67
C LYS A 86 -7.79 -9.11 -11.42
N THR A 87 -7.58 -8.31 -10.39
CA THR A 87 -6.25 -7.82 -9.99
C THR A 87 -5.34 -8.97 -9.56
N MET A 88 -5.85 -9.92 -8.78
CA MET A 88 -5.11 -11.13 -8.39
C MET A 88 -4.68 -11.96 -9.61
N ALA A 89 -5.55 -12.09 -10.62
CA ALA A 89 -5.26 -12.89 -11.81
C ALA A 89 -4.27 -12.23 -12.79
N SER A 90 -4.24 -10.89 -12.85
CA SER A 90 -3.54 -10.16 -13.92
C SER A 90 -2.34 -9.35 -13.43
N HIS A 91 -2.46 -8.68 -12.27
CA HIS A 91 -1.37 -7.84 -11.74
C HIS A 91 -0.33 -8.67 -10.99
N VAL A 92 -0.71 -9.76 -10.34
CA VAL A 92 0.21 -10.60 -9.57
C VAL A 92 0.85 -11.63 -10.51
N ARG A 93 2.17 -11.58 -10.63
CA ARG A 93 2.95 -12.54 -11.43
C ARG A 93 3.08 -13.86 -10.66
N SER A 94 3.36 -14.93 -11.39
CA SER A 94 3.46 -16.28 -10.83
C SER A 94 4.56 -16.46 -9.77
N ASP A 95 5.59 -15.61 -9.78
CA ASP A 95 6.67 -15.60 -8.78
C ASP A 95 6.30 -14.83 -7.51
N GLY A 96 5.20 -14.08 -7.52
CA GLY A 96 4.75 -13.21 -6.42
C GLY A 96 5.12 -11.75 -6.55
N SER A 97 5.88 -11.35 -7.58
CA SER A 97 6.05 -9.94 -7.94
C SER A 97 4.78 -9.37 -8.58
N SER A 98 4.65 -8.04 -8.69
CA SER A 98 3.49 -7.41 -9.32
C SER A 98 3.83 -6.49 -10.49
N PHE A 99 2.92 -6.44 -11.46
CA PHE A 99 2.79 -5.30 -12.37
C PHE A 99 2.16 -4.13 -11.62
N HIS A 100 2.47 -2.91 -12.05
CA HIS A 100 1.82 -1.73 -11.50
C HIS A 100 0.48 -1.47 -12.20
N VAL A 101 0.46 -1.41 -13.54
CA VAL A 101 -0.75 -1.06 -14.32
C VAL A 101 -1.11 -2.19 -15.28
N CYS A 102 -2.38 -2.58 -15.34
CA CYS A 102 -2.92 -3.42 -16.41
C CYS A 102 -4.05 -2.68 -17.14
N ASP A 103 -4.09 -2.88 -18.46
CA ASP A 103 -5.06 -2.28 -19.38
C ASP A 103 -6.03 -3.38 -19.84
N TYR A 104 -7.31 -3.21 -19.57
CA TYR A 104 -8.36 -4.18 -19.86
C TYR A 104 -9.29 -3.69 -20.98
N SER A 105 -9.90 -4.61 -21.71
CA SER A 105 -11.09 -4.32 -22.51
C SER A 105 -12.28 -4.02 -21.60
N ALA A 106 -12.90 -2.85 -21.77
CA ALA A 106 -14.15 -2.49 -21.09
C ALA A 106 -15.30 -3.43 -21.47
N THR A 107 -15.23 -3.98 -22.69
CA THR A 107 -16.25 -4.87 -23.24
C THR A 107 -16.09 -6.32 -22.81
N THR A 108 -14.89 -6.90 -22.90
CA THR A 108 -14.67 -8.35 -22.67
C THR A 108 -13.99 -8.65 -21.33
N GLY A 109 -13.30 -7.67 -20.74
CA GLY A 109 -12.45 -7.87 -19.56
C GLY A 109 -11.18 -8.66 -19.81
N ASP A 110 -10.80 -8.84 -21.08
CA ASP A 110 -9.48 -9.36 -21.47
C ASP A 110 -8.39 -8.32 -21.18
N VAL A 111 -7.22 -8.81 -20.78
CA VAL A 111 -6.05 -7.95 -20.54
C VAL A 111 -5.38 -7.67 -21.88
N TYR A 112 -5.32 -6.41 -22.28
CA TYR A 112 -4.52 -6.00 -23.43
C TYR A 112 -3.03 -6.09 -23.13
N LEU A 113 -2.58 -5.49 -22.03
CA LEU A 113 -1.21 -5.60 -21.54
C LEU A 113 -1.08 -5.14 -20.09
N CYS A 114 0.03 -5.52 -19.44
CA CYS A 114 0.45 -4.99 -18.16
C CYS A 114 1.84 -4.33 -18.26
N ARG A 115 2.02 -3.23 -17.53
CA ARG A 115 3.17 -2.30 -17.61
C ARG A 115 3.38 -1.59 -16.28
N THR A 116 4.26 -0.59 -16.27
CA THR A 116 4.45 0.31 -15.14
C THR A 116 4.24 1.78 -15.52
N ALA A 117 3.73 2.58 -14.57
CA ALA A 117 3.69 4.04 -14.69
C ALA A 117 4.73 4.74 -13.81
N GLN A 118 5.14 4.12 -12.70
CA GLN A 118 6.01 4.69 -11.65
C GLN A 118 7.22 3.83 -11.29
N GLY A 119 7.30 2.59 -11.76
CA GLY A 119 8.44 1.68 -11.57
C GLY A 119 9.50 1.84 -12.65
N LEU A 120 10.59 1.08 -12.54
CA LEU A 120 11.72 1.15 -13.46
C LEU A 120 11.39 0.68 -14.88
N ALA A 121 10.74 -0.47 -15.00
CA ALA A 121 10.41 -1.10 -16.28
C ALA A 121 9.13 -1.95 -16.18
N ASN A 122 8.57 -2.36 -17.30
CA ASN A 122 7.31 -3.13 -17.32
C ASN A 122 7.45 -4.49 -16.63
N ASP A 123 8.64 -5.08 -16.65
CA ASP A 123 9.01 -6.35 -16.03
C ASP A 123 9.75 -6.17 -14.68
N SER A 124 9.92 -4.93 -14.22
CA SER A 124 10.44 -4.61 -12.89
C SER A 124 9.37 -4.76 -11.81
N THR A 125 9.72 -4.46 -10.56
CA THR A 125 8.80 -4.53 -9.43
C THR A 125 8.95 -3.30 -8.57
N TRP A 126 8.09 -2.33 -8.85
CA TRP A 126 8.01 -1.09 -8.09
C TRP A 126 7.69 -1.40 -6.63
N ALA A 127 8.56 -0.95 -5.71
CA ALA A 127 8.53 -1.40 -4.32
C ALA A 127 7.21 -1.05 -3.64
N ARG A 128 6.70 0.17 -3.84
CA ARG A 128 5.42 0.58 -3.27
C ARG A 128 4.22 -0.12 -3.90
N GLY A 129 4.25 -0.42 -5.19
CA GLY A 129 3.20 -1.24 -5.84
C GLY A 129 3.12 -2.65 -5.26
N GLN A 130 4.28 -3.24 -4.95
CA GLN A 130 4.33 -4.52 -4.24
C GLN A 130 3.76 -4.38 -2.82
N ALA A 131 4.12 -3.32 -2.09
CA ALA A 131 3.61 -3.04 -0.75
C ALA A 131 2.08 -2.85 -0.72
N TRP A 132 1.51 -2.16 -1.72
CA TRP A 132 0.06 -2.03 -1.89
C TRP A 132 -0.65 -3.36 -2.10
N GLY A 133 -0.07 -4.27 -2.89
CA GLY A 133 -0.63 -5.60 -3.04
C GLY A 133 -0.59 -6.39 -1.72
N ILE A 134 0.55 -6.36 -1.00
CA ILE A 134 0.67 -7.03 0.31
C ILE A 134 -0.41 -6.55 1.26
N TYR A 135 -0.51 -5.23 1.46
CA TYR A 135 -1.50 -4.65 2.38
C TYR A 135 -2.92 -4.87 1.87
N GLY A 136 -3.21 -4.49 0.63
CA GLY A 136 -4.57 -4.48 0.10
C GLY A 136 -5.22 -5.86 0.09
N PHE A 137 -4.47 -6.92 -0.26
CA PHE A 137 -4.99 -8.28 -0.17
C PHE A 137 -5.16 -8.77 1.28
N ALA A 138 -4.25 -8.39 2.20
CA ALA A 138 -4.41 -8.69 3.63
C ALA A 138 -5.65 -7.98 4.20
N GLU A 139 -5.84 -6.70 3.91
CA GLU A 139 -7.01 -5.94 4.37
C GLU A 139 -8.29 -6.51 3.80
N PHE A 140 -8.31 -6.84 2.50
CA PHE A 140 -9.51 -7.41 1.89
C PHE A 140 -9.84 -8.81 2.45
N PHE A 141 -8.84 -9.63 2.78
CA PHE A 141 -9.07 -10.86 3.55
C PHE A 141 -9.65 -10.56 4.94
N SER A 142 -9.19 -9.52 5.62
CA SER A 142 -9.70 -9.14 6.95
C SER A 142 -11.21 -8.85 6.93
N LEU A 143 -11.70 -8.32 5.81
CA LEU A 143 -13.08 -7.91 5.61
C LEU A 143 -13.97 -9.03 5.08
N THR A 144 -13.43 -9.89 4.20
CA THR A 144 -14.22 -10.91 3.48
C THR A 144 -14.08 -12.32 4.03
N GLY A 145 -12.94 -12.62 4.68
CA GLY A 145 -12.58 -13.97 5.11
C GLY A 145 -12.25 -14.94 3.97
N GLU A 146 -12.09 -14.47 2.72
CA GLU A 146 -11.84 -15.34 1.56
C GLU A 146 -10.36 -15.75 1.45
N PRO A 147 -10.00 -17.04 1.65
CA PRO A 147 -8.60 -17.47 1.81
C PRO A 147 -7.68 -17.15 0.63
N LYS A 148 -8.23 -17.01 -0.58
CA LYS A 148 -7.45 -16.66 -1.79
C LYS A 148 -6.70 -15.33 -1.62
N TYR A 149 -7.29 -14.34 -0.95
CA TYR A 149 -6.64 -13.05 -0.72
C TYR A 149 -5.51 -13.14 0.31
N LEU A 150 -5.69 -13.95 1.36
CA LEU A 150 -4.63 -14.24 2.33
C LEU A 150 -3.41 -14.88 1.64
N GLU A 151 -3.63 -15.89 0.82
CA GLU A 151 -2.55 -16.58 0.11
C GLU A 151 -1.83 -15.68 -0.90
N THR A 152 -2.57 -14.81 -1.58
CA THR A 152 -1.98 -13.80 -2.48
C THR A 152 -1.11 -12.80 -1.71
N SER A 153 -1.59 -12.28 -0.57
CA SER A 153 -0.79 -11.39 0.28
C SER A 153 0.49 -12.08 0.77
N LYS A 154 0.41 -13.35 1.21
CA LYS A 154 1.59 -14.14 1.61
C LYS A 154 2.59 -14.32 0.48
N LEU A 155 2.12 -14.65 -0.72
CA LEU A 155 2.96 -14.82 -1.89
C LEU A 155 3.73 -13.52 -2.20
N MET A 156 3.03 -12.39 -2.21
CA MET A 156 3.62 -11.09 -2.45
C MET A 156 4.59 -10.66 -1.34
N ALA A 157 4.26 -10.94 -0.08
CA ALA A 157 5.10 -10.64 1.07
C ALA A 157 6.39 -11.47 1.06
N ASN A 158 6.30 -12.77 0.75
CA ASN A 158 7.46 -13.63 0.61
C ASN A 158 8.40 -13.14 -0.48
N TRP A 159 7.87 -12.72 -1.63
CA TRP A 159 8.69 -12.15 -2.70
C TRP A 159 9.38 -10.87 -2.23
N PHE A 160 8.63 -9.94 -1.61
CA PHE A 160 9.19 -8.67 -1.11
C PHE A 160 10.34 -8.88 -0.12
N ILE A 161 10.15 -9.74 0.89
CA ILE A 161 11.19 -10.05 1.90
C ILE A 161 12.46 -10.60 1.26
N ASN A 162 12.34 -11.48 0.27
CA ASN A 162 13.49 -12.08 -0.42
C ASN A 162 14.24 -11.10 -1.35
N HIS A 163 13.68 -9.92 -1.63
CA HIS A 163 14.26 -8.91 -2.51
C HIS A 163 14.62 -7.63 -1.76
N LEU A 164 14.58 -7.64 -0.43
CA LEU A 164 15.06 -6.52 0.38
C LEU A 164 16.59 -6.42 0.31
N PRO A 165 17.14 -5.19 0.33
CA PRO A 165 18.56 -4.98 0.53
C PRO A 165 18.98 -5.39 1.95
N GLU A 166 20.29 -5.56 2.16
CA GLU A 166 20.85 -6.01 3.44
C GLU A 166 20.50 -5.10 4.62
N ASP A 167 20.38 -3.80 4.37
CA ASP A 167 20.02 -2.78 5.36
C ASP A 167 18.50 -2.64 5.58
N GLY A 168 17.68 -3.49 4.93
CA GLY A 168 16.25 -3.63 5.19
C GLY A 168 15.36 -2.54 4.60
N LEU A 169 15.86 -1.35 4.27
CA LEU A 169 15.07 -0.28 3.66
C LEU A 169 14.99 -0.47 2.13
N PRO A 170 13.83 -0.79 1.52
CA PRO A 170 13.73 -1.04 0.09
C PRO A 170 14.20 0.15 -0.77
N PHE A 171 14.82 -0.18 -1.92
CA PHE A 171 14.93 0.77 -3.02
C PHE A 171 13.55 1.05 -3.62
N TRP A 172 13.42 2.16 -4.36
CA TRP A 172 12.17 2.54 -5.01
C TRP A 172 11.60 1.48 -5.99
N ASP A 173 12.48 0.68 -6.61
CA ASP A 173 12.14 -0.49 -7.41
C ASP A 173 13.07 -1.65 -7.03
N LEU A 174 12.48 -2.81 -6.75
CA LEU A 174 13.18 -3.99 -6.22
C LEU A 174 14.01 -4.73 -7.28
N LYS A 175 13.95 -4.31 -8.55
CA LYS A 175 14.87 -4.75 -9.60
C LYS A 175 15.79 -3.64 -10.11
N ALA A 176 15.81 -2.46 -9.47
CA ALA A 176 16.73 -1.42 -9.86
C ALA A 176 18.19 -1.81 -9.57
N PRO A 177 19.12 -1.56 -10.50
CA PRO A 177 20.54 -1.72 -10.20
C PRO A 177 20.92 -0.76 -9.07
N TYR A 178 21.66 -1.27 -8.09
CA TYR A 178 22.17 -0.46 -7.00
C TYR A 178 23.41 0.32 -7.46
N GLU A 179 23.34 1.64 -7.39
CA GLU A 179 24.44 2.57 -7.55
C GLU A 179 24.49 3.47 -6.30
N PRO A 180 25.59 3.44 -5.52
CA PRO A 180 25.74 4.24 -4.31
C PRO A 180 25.51 5.74 -4.56
N GLY A 181 24.61 6.35 -3.77
CA GLY A 181 24.29 7.78 -3.86
C GLY A 181 23.41 8.17 -5.05
N VAL A 182 23.02 7.22 -5.91
CA VAL A 182 22.19 7.47 -7.10
C VAL A 182 20.87 6.73 -7.00
N THR A 183 20.85 5.45 -6.63
CA THR A 183 19.62 4.65 -6.56
C THR A 183 18.80 5.06 -5.33
N PRO A 184 17.60 5.66 -5.51
CA PRO A 184 16.85 6.17 -4.38
C PRO A 184 16.15 5.05 -3.58
N ARG A 185 15.92 5.34 -2.30
CA ARG A 185 15.14 4.49 -1.40
C ARG A 185 13.65 4.80 -1.52
N ASP A 186 12.83 3.98 -0.89
CA ASP A 186 11.43 4.30 -0.67
C ASP A 186 10.96 3.86 0.72
N SER A 187 11.15 4.75 1.69
CA SER A 187 10.67 4.56 3.07
C SER A 187 9.16 4.29 3.14
N SER A 188 8.37 4.87 2.24
CA SER A 188 6.93 4.62 2.20
C SER A 188 6.59 3.17 1.85
N ALA A 189 7.30 2.55 0.91
CA ALA A 189 7.12 1.13 0.59
C ALA A 189 7.42 0.24 1.81
N ALA A 190 8.44 0.60 2.58
CA ALA A 190 8.81 -0.12 3.80
C ALA A 190 7.67 -0.11 4.83
N THR A 191 7.10 1.06 5.10
CA THR A 191 6.09 1.22 6.15
C THR A 191 4.73 0.66 5.74
N ILE A 192 4.34 0.79 4.47
CA ILE A 192 3.16 0.14 3.90
C ILE A 192 3.29 -1.38 4.02
N ALA A 193 4.42 -1.94 3.59
CA ALA A 193 4.67 -3.38 3.65
C ALA A 193 4.69 -3.87 5.11
N ALA A 194 5.32 -3.12 6.02
CA ALA A 194 5.32 -3.43 7.44
C ALA A 194 3.90 -3.49 8.02
N SER A 195 3.07 -2.49 7.75
CA SER A 195 1.68 -2.47 8.24
C SER A 195 0.86 -3.63 7.66
N GLY A 196 1.02 -3.92 6.36
CA GLY A 196 0.36 -5.04 5.70
C GLY A 196 0.81 -6.40 6.25
N MET A 197 2.10 -6.59 6.51
CA MET A 197 2.68 -7.80 7.09
C MET A 197 2.28 -8.01 8.56
N MET A 198 2.13 -6.93 9.34
CA MET A 198 1.56 -7.01 10.69
C MET A 198 0.12 -7.51 10.64
N LEU A 199 -0.73 -6.90 9.80
CA LEU A 199 -2.10 -7.34 9.60
C LEU A 199 -2.18 -8.80 9.14
N LEU A 200 -1.30 -9.18 8.21
CA LEU A 200 -1.19 -10.55 7.72
C LEU A 200 -0.83 -11.54 8.84
N GLN A 201 0.14 -11.20 9.69
CA GLN A 201 0.53 -12.04 10.82
C GLN A 201 -0.62 -12.21 11.83
N GLU A 202 -1.30 -11.12 12.20
CA GLU A 202 -2.46 -11.16 13.10
C GLU A 202 -3.56 -12.10 12.59
N GLN A 203 -3.76 -12.14 11.27
CA GLN A 203 -4.74 -13.01 10.62
C GLN A 203 -4.35 -14.48 10.70
N LEU A 204 -3.07 -14.79 10.45
CA LEU A 204 -2.54 -16.14 10.56
C LEU A 204 -2.67 -16.68 11.98
N GLU A 205 -2.29 -15.88 12.98
CA GLU A 205 -2.43 -16.25 14.39
C GLU A 205 -3.90 -16.53 14.76
N LYS A 206 -4.84 -15.70 14.29
CA LYS A 206 -6.29 -15.93 14.49
C LYS A 206 -6.79 -17.21 13.83
N LEU A 207 -6.19 -17.65 12.71
CA LEU A 207 -6.56 -18.90 12.04
C LEU A 207 -5.96 -20.12 12.74
N ASP A 208 -4.69 -20.04 13.15
CA ASP A 208 -3.98 -21.10 13.87
C ASP A 208 -4.66 -21.44 15.21
N HIS A 209 -5.16 -20.43 15.93
CA HIS A 209 -5.96 -20.65 17.15
C HIS A 209 -7.29 -21.38 16.90
N ARG A 210 -7.80 -21.41 15.66
CA ARG A 210 -9.07 -22.03 15.31
C ARG A 210 -8.93 -23.45 14.75
N HIS A 211 -7.78 -23.85 14.22
CA HIS A 211 -7.56 -25.17 13.62
C HIS A 211 -6.13 -25.68 13.85
N GLU A 212 -5.98 -26.83 14.53
CA GLU A 212 -4.71 -27.57 14.58
C GLU A 212 -4.35 -28.12 13.19
N ARG A 213 -3.15 -27.73 12.72
CA ARG A 213 -2.45 -28.10 11.47
C ARG A 213 -2.77 -27.25 10.25
N GLN A 214 -2.01 -26.17 10.06
CA GLN A 214 -1.70 -25.67 8.72
C GLN A 214 -0.24 -25.22 8.61
N ARG A 215 0.30 -25.29 7.37
CA ARG A 215 1.71 -25.10 7.01
C ARG A 215 2.23 -23.79 7.64
N ARG A 216 3.24 -23.88 8.51
CA ARG A 216 3.98 -22.70 8.99
C ARG A 216 4.32 -21.81 7.80
N SER A 217 3.99 -20.53 7.91
CA SER A 217 4.43 -19.52 6.94
C SER A 217 5.95 -19.62 6.75
N GLN A 218 6.42 -19.32 5.54
CA GLN A 218 7.86 -19.33 5.25
C GLN A 218 8.61 -18.34 6.14
N PHE A 219 7.99 -17.19 6.40
CA PHE A 219 8.52 -16.13 7.24
C PHE A 219 7.61 -15.87 8.43
N ASP A 220 8.21 -15.35 9.49
CA ASP A 220 7.51 -14.61 10.54
C ASP A 220 7.29 -13.18 10.03
N TYR A 221 6.07 -12.86 9.62
CA TYR A 221 5.76 -11.57 9.01
C TYR A 221 5.81 -10.43 10.02
N ARG A 222 5.55 -10.69 11.31
CA ARG A 222 5.74 -9.69 12.37
C ARG A 222 7.21 -9.36 12.51
N LYS A 223 8.09 -10.35 12.55
CA LYS A 223 9.54 -10.10 12.59
C LYS A 223 10.03 -9.32 11.37
N ALA A 224 9.58 -9.69 10.17
CA ALA A 224 9.92 -8.96 8.95
C ALA A 224 9.43 -7.50 9.00
N ALA A 225 8.19 -7.28 9.45
CA ALA A 225 7.63 -5.94 9.60
C ALA A 225 8.35 -5.10 10.66
N VAL A 226 8.77 -5.70 11.78
CA VAL A 226 9.64 -5.03 12.77
C VAL A 226 10.95 -4.58 12.12
N GLY A 227 11.63 -5.47 11.38
CA GLY A 227 12.89 -5.11 10.72
C GLY A 227 12.73 -3.97 9.70
N LEU A 228 11.61 -3.91 8.98
CA LEU A 228 11.29 -2.78 8.09
C LEU A 228 11.11 -1.46 8.85
N LEU A 229 10.48 -1.50 10.02
CA LEU A 229 10.30 -0.31 10.86
C LEU A 229 11.61 0.14 11.50
N GLU A 230 12.43 -0.79 12.00
CA GLU A 230 13.78 -0.52 12.50
C GLU A 230 14.64 0.14 11.42
N ALA A 231 14.68 -0.45 10.22
CA ALA A 231 15.39 0.13 9.07
C ALA A 231 14.86 1.53 8.70
N SER A 232 13.54 1.75 8.78
CA SER A 232 12.95 3.06 8.51
C SER A 232 13.35 4.10 9.56
N VAL A 233 13.43 3.72 10.83
CA VAL A 233 13.90 4.60 11.91
C VAL A 233 15.38 4.92 11.76
N ASP A 234 16.20 3.89 11.53
CA ASP A 234 17.65 4.02 11.49
C ASP A 234 18.14 4.81 10.27
N LEU A 235 17.47 4.63 9.12
CA LEU A 235 17.93 5.16 7.85
C LEU A 235 17.10 6.32 7.31
N ALA A 236 15.86 6.50 7.77
CA ALA A 236 14.94 7.46 7.17
C ALA A 236 14.21 8.38 8.17
N LEU A 237 14.46 8.30 9.48
CA LEU A 237 13.82 9.22 10.42
C LEU A 237 14.31 10.66 10.19
N ALA A 238 13.39 11.59 9.91
CA ALA A 238 13.73 12.99 9.69
C ALA A 238 14.38 13.60 10.95
N GLY A 239 14.03 13.18 12.15
CA GLY A 239 14.76 13.54 13.36
C GLY A 239 14.07 13.03 14.59
N LYS A 240 14.73 13.11 15.75
CA LYS A 240 14.06 12.82 17.02
C LYS A 240 12.96 13.85 17.25
N ILE A 241 11.70 13.40 17.21
CA ILE A 241 10.58 14.16 17.76
C ILE A 241 10.81 14.22 19.28
N ALA A 242 11.34 15.33 19.78
CA ALA A 242 11.48 15.51 21.22
C ALA A 242 10.12 15.92 21.79
N PHE A 243 9.52 15.06 22.61
CA PHE A 243 8.28 15.39 23.34
C PHE A 243 8.41 16.61 24.27
N ALA A 244 9.63 17.10 24.52
CA ALA A 244 9.87 18.38 25.18
C ALA A 244 9.26 19.56 24.41
N ASP A 245 9.11 19.45 23.09
CA ASP A 245 8.53 20.50 22.23
C ASP A 245 6.98 20.46 22.23
N LEU A 246 6.36 19.34 22.66
CA LEU A 246 4.91 19.17 22.73
C LEU A 246 4.28 19.59 24.07
N ALA A 247 5.07 19.75 25.13
CA ALA A 247 4.57 19.98 26.48
C ALA A 247 4.49 21.47 26.88
N ILE A 248 5.01 22.39 26.08
CA ILE A 248 5.03 23.82 26.39
C ILE A 248 4.13 24.55 25.42
N ARG A 249 2.88 24.81 25.86
CA ARG A 249 1.79 25.62 25.24
C ARG A 249 0.70 24.75 24.62
N GLY A 250 -0.31 24.44 25.44
CA GLY A 250 -1.44 23.58 25.07
C GLY A 250 -1.91 23.78 23.63
N ALA A 251 -1.81 22.72 22.84
CA ALA A 251 -2.44 22.53 21.54
C ALA A 251 -2.38 23.70 20.54
N GLU A 252 -1.21 24.33 20.39
CA GLU A 252 -0.83 24.95 19.11
C GLU A 252 0.37 24.19 18.56
N ILE A 253 0.17 23.50 17.44
CA ILE A 253 1.24 22.81 16.71
C ILE A 253 2.00 23.91 15.98
N ASP A 254 3.17 24.28 16.50
CA ASP A 254 4.10 25.09 15.73
C ASP A 254 4.75 24.18 14.68
N LEU A 255 4.17 24.17 13.49
CA LEU A 255 4.65 23.43 12.31
C LEU A 255 6.03 23.94 11.84
N ASP A 256 6.53 25.06 12.37
CA ASP A 256 7.80 25.67 11.98
C ASP A 256 9.00 25.15 12.79
N THR A 257 8.91 23.98 13.42
CA THR A 257 10.07 23.36 14.09
C THR A 257 10.75 22.37 13.14
N PRO A 258 11.75 22.78 12.33
CA PRO A 258 12.44 21.88 11.42
C PRO A 258 13.18 20.80 12.19
N ALA A 259 13.26 19.61 11.60
CA ALA A 259 13.98 18.50 12.17
C ALA A 259 15.44 18.86 12.51
N ASN A 260 15.88 18.45 13.69
CA ASN A 260 17.04 18.98 14.43
C ASN A 260 18.42 18.55 13.88
N THR A 261 18.56 18.30 12.57
CA THR A 261 19.85 17.99 11.93
C THR A 261 20.00 18.69 10.58
N SER A 262 21.24 18.91 10.14
CA SER A 262 21.51 19.46 8.80
C SER A 262 21.02 18.56 7.66
N ALA A 263 20.88 17.25 7.91
CA ALA A 263 20.42 16.25 6.94
C ALA A 263 18.89 16.25 6.76
N SER A 264 18.16 16.79 7.74
CA SER A 264 16.71 16.80 7.78
C SER A 264 16.09 18.19 7.59
N ASN A 265 16.94 19.18 7.41
CA ASN A 265 16.53 20.57 7.24
C ASN A 265 15.73 20.71 5.93
N GLY A 266 14.40 20.81 6.05
CA GLY A 266 13.46 20.91 4.92
C GLY A 266 12.42 19.78 4.81
N PHE A 267 12.48 18.74 5.65
CA PHE A 267 11.42 17.72 5.72
C PHE A 267 10.42 18.05 6.83
N GLU A 268 9.15 18.20 6.45
CA GLU A 268 8.01 18.33 7.38
C GLU A 268 7.41 16.97 7.79
N SER A 269 7.87 15.88 7.17
CA SER A 269 7.42 14.50 7.42
C SER A 269 8.17 13.83 8.57
N ILE A 270 7.58 12.76 9.11
CA ILE A 270 8.25 11.87 10.08
C ILE A 270 9.42 11.14 9.40
N LEU A 271 9.19 10.65 8.18
CA LEU A 271 10.18 9.90 7.40
C LEU A 271 10.66 10.68 6.17
N MET A 272 11.95 10.59 5.90
CA MET A 272 12.65 11.04 4.69
C MET A 272 12.75 9.92 3.66
N HIS A 273 13.43 10.18 2.54
CA HIS A 273 13.84 9.15 1.56
C HIS A 273 12.68 8.34 0.95
N GLY A 274 11.51 8.95 0.82
CA GLY A 274 10.40 8.41 0.05
C GLY A 274 10.56 8.66 -1.44
N THR A 275 10.03 7.79 -2.30
CA THR A 275 10.07 7.99 -3.76
C THR A 275 8.68 8.01 -4.37
N SER A 276 8.15 9.20 -4.72
CA SER A 276 6.83 9.30 -5.34
C SER A 276 6.80 8.76 -6.78
N ASN A 277 7.76 9.16 -7.61
CA ASN A 277 7.87 8.68 -8.99
C ASN A 277 9.30 8.86 -9.50
N ASN A 278 10.01 7.75 -9.73
CA ASN A 278 11.33 7.76 -10.34
C ASN A 278 11.37 6.97 -11.67
N ASN A 279 10.21 6.81 -12.32
CA ASN A 279 10.15 6.18 -13.63
C ASN A 279 11.03 6.94 -14.64
N PRO A 280 11.73 6.25 -15.56
CA PRO A 280 12.58 6.91 -16.57
C PRO A 280 11.86 7.93 -17.48
N GLN A 281 10.53 7.90 -17.55
CA GLN A 281 9.70 8.86 -18.29
C GLN A 281 9.15 10.00 -17.41
N ALA A 282 9.46 10.01 -16.11
CA ALA A 282 9.06 11.08 -15.21
C ALA A 282 9.94 12.32 -15.44
N ASP A 283 9.31 13.48 -15.63
CA ASP A 283 10.00 14.75 -15.84
C ASP A 283 9.30 15.89 -15.06
N PRO A 284 9.91 16.42 -13.98
CA PRO A 284 11.09 15.87 -13.30
C PRO A 284 10.76 14.59 -12.53
N PRO A 285 11.75 13.72 -12.25
CA PRO A 285 11.57 12.66 -11.26
C PRO A 285 11.35 13.25 -9.86
N HIS A 286 10.58 12.55 -9.03
CA HIS A 286 10.25 12.97 -7.66
C HIS A 286 10.57 11.84 -6.67
N TYR A 287 11.76 11.95 -6.07
CA TYR A 287 12.30 11.04 -5.08
C TYR A 287 13.04 11.81 -4.00
N ASP A 288 13.47 11.09 -2.96
CA ASP A 288 14.14 11.65 -1.79
C ASP A 288 13.32 12.76 -1.11
N THR A 289 12.04 12.45 -0.86
CA THR A 289 11.05 13.40 -0.36
C THR A 289 10.23 12.80 0.78
N GLY A 290 9.62 13.68 1.58
CA GLY A 290 8.66 13.29 2.61
C GLY A 290 7.34 12.87 1.97
N LEU A 291 6.78 11.74 2.40
CA LEU A 291 5.52 11.22 1.86
C LEU A 291 4.52 10.98 3.00
N VAL A 292 3.44 11.76 3.01
CA VAL A 292 2.40 11.71 4.06
C VAL A 292 1.81 10.30 4.26
N TYR A 293 1.69 9.52 3.19
CA TYR A 293 1.24 8.14 3.31
C TYR A 293 2.30 7.24 3.94
N GLY A 294 3.60 7.48 3.70
CA GLY A 294 4.67 6.78 4.40
C GLY A 294 4.60 6.98 5.91
N ASP A 295 4.37 8.23 6.35
CA ASP A 295 4.17 8.58 7.76
C ASP A 295 2.90 7.94 8.35
N TYR A 296 1.80 7.96 7.61
CA TYR A 296 0.56 7.32 8.03
C TYR A 296 0.76 5.83 8.34
N TYR A 297 1.36 5.08 7.41
CA TYR A 297 1.58 3.64 7.59
C TYR A 297 2.66 3.34 8.64
N PHE A 298 3.61 4.25 8.86
CA PHE A 298 4.57 4.14 9.96
C PHE A 298 3.85 4.17 11.32
N VAL A 299 2.98 5.17 11.51
CA VAL A 299 2.19 5.32 12.74
C VAL A 299 1.19 4.17 12.88
N GLU A 300 0.55 3.74 11.79
CA GLU A 300 -0.38 2.60 11.81
C GLU A 300 0.33 1.31 12.25
N ALA A 301 1.48 0.97 11.65
CA ALA A 301 2.24 -0.23 11.99
C ALA A 301 2.74 -0.19 13.44
N GLY A 302 3.23 0.97 13.90
CA GLY A 302 3.60 1.17 15.31
C GLY A 302 2.43 0.97 16.27
N ASN A 303 1.24 1.47 15.93
CA ASN A 303 0.03 1.26 16.73
C ASN A 303 -0.39 -0.21 16.78
N ARG A 304 -0.31 -0.95 15.67
CA ARG A 304 -0.60 -2.39 15.62
C ARG A 304 0.32 -3.19 16.54
N LEU A 305 1.61 -2.85 16.54
CA LEU A 305 2.59 -3.45 17.44
C LEU A 305 2.24 -3.24 18.91
N LEU A 306 2.00 -1.99 19.30
CA LEU A 306 1.64 -1.65 20.68
C LEU A 306 0.35 -2.35 21.13
N LEU A 307 -0.67 -2.38 20.27
CA LEU A 307 -1.94 -3.05 20.56
C LEU A 307 -1.80 -4.58 20.66
N SER A 308 -0.82 -5.16 19.99
CA SER A 308 -0.50 -6.59 20.10
C SER A 308 0.31 -6.97 21.34
N GLY A 309 0.59 -6.01 22.24
CA GLY A 309 1.31 -6.25 23.49
C GLY A 309 2.84 -6.33 23.34
N HIS A 310 3.37 -5.93 22.18
CA HIS A 310 4.81 -5.90 21.93
C HIS A 310 5.31 -4.46 22.13
N THR A 311 6.33 -4.28 22.97
CA THR A 311 7.03 -3.01 23.19
C THR A 311 8.49 -3.16 22.77
N PHE A 312 9.04 -2.11 22.16
CA PHE A 312 10.49 -1.96 21.93
C PHE A 312 11.18 -1.42 23.18
#